data_AF-A0AAE1NLN2-F1
#
_entry.id   AF-A0AAE1NLN2-F1
#
_cell.length_a   1.000
_cell.length_b   1.000
_cell.length_c   1.000
_cell.angle_alpha   90.00
_cell.angle_beta   90.00
_cell.angle_gamma   90.00
#
_symmetry.space_group_name_H-M   'P 1'
#
loop_
_entity.id
_entity.type
_entity.pdbx_description
1 polymer ?
#
loop_
_entity_poly.entity_id
_entity_poly.type
_entity_poly.pdbx_seq_one_letter_code
_entity_poly.pdbx_strand_id
1 'polypeptide(L)'
;MTPLKSYLKKSVMLELPGDLTVFTVDWFSLYDVKADRTLGSIIIPEELNVPPSLVSVVPHENNLPNCEQLHKNLQLSWEVFGDQITMELTGQVGEDDYMSFGMSGSRDKPLMVGGDVVVVHMDGYLGSLKDYNLTSYMPCTHLLGTHKGVCSDDKVGGTQDYQEFSSKRDNGLNIFTFRRRLTTPDSGDQAYPSEGSAMTIWSMGPLDKLRRPTMHFAWSKDKQTIDFTRKVTERNCFAFTRSDEPKMKTWKKFHLADPAAREFTARLGPDGGAHGYFATTGQYSESGLVWYINGLLTPDVYLKRHNTYRMLVEGGSNPYDPHAYHPFTITDEPHGAYSQLSEEQKREVRVLAGIGYSVRGDARPTAAGRLCLWKHHDGADRRRDVEFNTFEHFRNSLKLECGDGKAAVLEFTPNKSWPDVVYYNSWTGPNMGWRLHILDEVITEDILSRASNGWSIHMLPTVIHGLAGLVCVVVAILLV
;
A
#
# COMPACT_ATOMS: atom_id res chain seq x y z
N MET A 1 17.52 -7.30 -5.64
CA MET A 1 17.23 -8.69 -5.15
C MET A 1 16.89 -8.69 -3.66
N THR A 2 15.93 -9.51 -3.22
CA THR A 2 15.56 -9.64 -1.78
C THR A 2 16.22 -10.90 -1.21
N PRO A 3 17.02 -10.81 -0.13
CA PRO A 3 17.67 -11.97 0.48
C PRO A 3 16.66 -13.02 0.96
N LEU A 4 17.01 -14.29 0.73
CA LEU A 4 16.33 -15.44 1.30
C LEU A 4 16.47 -15.44 2.84
N LYS A 5 15.37 -15.61 3.58
CA LYS A 5 15.40 -15.72 5.05
C LYS A 5 15.74 -17.15 5.48
N SER A 6 15.84 -17.40 6.78
CA SER A 6 15.93 -18.78 7.27
C SER A 6 14.65 -19.55 6.95
N TYR A 7 14.81 -20.73 6.36
CA TYR A 7 13.70 -21.65 6.07
C TYR A 7 13.92 -22.94 6.87
N LEU A 8 12.87 -23.44 7.51
CA LEU A 8 12.88 -24.72 8.22
C LEU A 8 11.81 -25.64 7.61
N LYS A 9 12.25 -26.71 6.95
CA LYS A 9 11.37 -27.71 6.30
C LYS A 9 10.33 -27.07 5.36
N LYS A 10 10.75 -26.05 4.60
CA LYS A 10 9.91 -25.39 3.59
C LYS A 10 10.48 -25.61 2.20
N SER A 11 9.60 -25.80 1.23
CA SER A 11 9.95 -25.72 -0.18
C SER A 11 10.09 -24.24 -0.57
N VAL A 12 11.11 -23.91 -1.37
CA VAL A 12 11.32 -22.58 -1.95
C VAL A 12 11.20 -22.71 -3.46
N MET A 13 10.39 -21.86 -4.06
CA MET A 13 10.29 -21.73 -5.51
C MET A 13 11.12 -20.53 -5.94
N LEU A 14 11.99 -20.72 -6.92
CA LEU A 14 12.84 -19.68 -7.48
C LEU A 14 12.51 -19.51 -8.96
N GLU A 15 12.45 -18.25 -9.39
CA GLU A 15 12.26 -17.88 -10.78
C GLU A 15 13.60 -17.35 -11.31
N LEU A 16 14.04 -17.87 -12.46
CA LEU A 16 15.26 -17.37 -13.12
C LEU A 16 14.99 -15.97 -13.70
N PRO A 17 15.96 -15.04 -13.64
CA PRO A 17 15.74 -13.68 -14.11
C PRO A 17 15.72 -13.60 -15.63
N GLY A 18 14.80 -12.78 -16.16
CA GLY A 18 14.72 -12.45 -17.58
C GLY A 18 14.50 -13.65 -18.49
N ASP A 19 15.37 -13.79 -19.48
CA ASP A 19 15.35 -14.83 -20.51
C ASP A 19 16.17 -16.07 -20.14
N LEU A 20 16.75 -16.12 -18.95
CA LEU A 20 17.47 -17.30 -18.48
C LEU A 20 16.52 -18.49 -18.30
N THR A 21 16.94 -19.64 -18.83
CA THR A 21 16.22 -20.91 -18.70
C THR A 21 17.11 -21.97 -18.08
N VAL A 22 16.52 -23.08 -17.63
CA VAL A 22 17.31 -24.23 -17.16
C VAL A 22 18.19 -24.84 -18.26
N PHE A 23 17.96 -24.51 -19.53
CA PHE A 23 18.79 -24.96 -20.66
C PHE A 23 19.97 -24.02 -20.95
N THR A 24 19.98 -22.82 -20.37
CA THR A 24 21.08 -21.84 -20.52
C THR A 24 21.96 -21.76 -19.26
N VAL A 25 21.69 -22.61 -18.26
CA VAL A 25 22.37 -22.61 -16.96
C VAL A 25 22.88 -24.02 -16.69
N ASP A 26 24.19 -24.17 -16.48
CA ASP A 26 24.82 -25.49 -16.27
C ASP A 26 24.68 -25.98 -14.83
N TRP A 27 24.63 -25.06 -13.87
CA TRP A 27 24.56 -25.37 -12.44
C TRP A 27 23.87 -24.25 -11.67
N PHE A 28 23.28 -24.62 -10.54
CA PHE A 28 22.68 -23.69 -9.59
C PHE A 28 23.38 -23.81 -8.24
N SER A 29 23.72 -22.70 -7.59
CA SER A 29 24.33 -22.69 -6.27
C SER A 29 23.64 -21.73 -5.33
N LEU A 30 23.56 -22.13 -4.06
CA LEU A 30 23.31 -21.23 -2.96
C LEU A 30 24.64 -20.62 -2.50
N TYR A 31 24.84 -19.34 -2.78
CA TYR A 31 26.06 -18.62 -2.47
C TYR A 31 25.90 -17.70 -1.24
N ASP A 32 26.84 -17.75 -0.32
CA ASP A 32 26.96 -16.77 0.77
C ASP A 32 27.92 -15.65 0.35
N VAL A 33 27.34 -14.50 -0.01
CA VAL A 33 28.10 -13.32 -0.47
C VAL A 33 29.03 -12.77 0.62
N LYS A 34 28.66 -12.88 1.91
CA LYS A 34 29.46 -12.33 3.01
C LYS A 34 30.64 -13.23 3.36
N ALA A 35 30.42 -14.54 3.32
CA ALA A 35 31.46 -15.53 3.60
C ALA A 35 32.25 -15.94 2.35
N ASP A 36 31.90 -15.40 1.19
CA ASP A 36 32.52 -15.66 -0.11
C ASP A 36 32.64 -17.17 -0.42
N ARG A 37 31.54 -17.91 -0.22
CA ARG A 37 31.54 -19.37 -0.39
C ARG A 37 30.22 -19.94 -0.90
N THR A 38 30.32 -21.04 -1.62
CA THR A 38 29.17 -21.90 -1.98
C THR A 38 28.73 -22.72 -0.76
N LEU A 39 27.45 -22.63 -0.41
CA LEU A 39 26.82 -23.43 0.65
C LEU A 39 26.33 -24.78 0.14
N GLY A 40 25.99 -24.85 -1.14
CA GLY A 40 25.60 -26.07 -1.84
C GLY A 40 25.25 -25.75 -3.29
N SER A 41 25.49 -26.71 -4.18
CA SER A 41 25.18 -26.57 -5.60
C SER A 41 24.56 -27.84 -6.17
N ILE A 42 23.84 -27.68 -7.27
CA ILE A 42 23.35 -28.77 -8.11
C ILE A 42 23.83 -28.51 -9.53
N ILE A 43 24.18 -29.56 -10.24
CA ILE A 43 24.39 -29.50 -11.69
C ILE A 43 23.04 -29.76 -12.34
N ILE A 44 22.69 -28.95 -13.34
CA ILE A 44 21.45 -29.11 -14.09
C ILE A 44 21.70 -30.20 -15.14
N PRO A 45 20.96 -31.32 -15.14
CA PRO A 45 21.15 -32.38 -16.13
C PRO A 45 20.85 -31.88 -17.55
N GLU A 46 21.65 -32.30 -18.53
CA GLU A 46 21.48 -31.89 -19.94
C GLU A 46 20.13 -32.35 -20.54
N GLU A 47 19.62 -33.51 -20.10
CA GLU A 47 18.37 -34.10 -20.58
C GLU A 47 17.22 -33.92 -19.59
N LEU A 48 16.71 -32.69 -19.45
CA LEU A 48 15.53 -32.39 -18.64
C LEU A 48 14.25 -32.37 -19.48
N ASN A 49 13.26 -33.16 -19.07
CA ASN A 49 11.89 -33.01 -19.58
C ASN A 49 11.15 -31.93 -18.77
N VAL A 50 11.22 -30.69 -19.25
CA VAL A 50 10.65 -29.51 -18.57
C VAL A 50 9.28 -29.18 -19.17
N PRO A 51 8.21 -29.08 -18.37
CA PRO A 51 6.92 -28.63 -18.87
C PRO A 51 7.00 -27.18 -19.38
N PRO A 52 6.10 -26.75 -20.27
CA PRO A 52 6.04 -25.35 -20.72
C PRO A 52 5.98 -24.38 -19.53
N SER A 53 6.78 -23.32 -19.62
CA SER A 53 6.78 -22.26 -18.61
C SER A 53 5.43 -21.55 -18.58
N LEU A 54 4.93 -21.29 -17.38
CA LEU A 54 3.79 -20.38 -17.15
C LEU A 54 4.24 -18.91 -17.06
N VAL A 55 5.54 -18.65 -17.22
CA VAL A 55 6.16 -17.34 -17.20
C VAL A 55 6.47 -16.92 -18.64
N SER A 56 6.01 -15.74 -19.05
CA SER A 56 6.35 -15.11 -20.33
C SER A 56 7.38 -14.00 -20.14
N VAL A 57 8.32 -13.89 -21.09
CA VAL A 57 9.34 -12.84 -21.10
C VAL A 57 8.76 -11.59 -21.74
N VAL A 58 8.94 -10.44 -21.09
CA VAL A 58 8.62 -9.11 -21.60
C VAL A 58 9.93 -8.40 -21.90
N PRO A 59 10.35 -8.35 -23.18
CA PRO A 59 11.63 -7.76 -23.55
C PRO A 59 11.63 -6.24 -23.31
N HIS A 60 12.73 -5.73 -22.77
CA HIS A 60 13.00 -4.30 -22.67
C HIS A 60 14.50 -4.05 -22.85
N GLU A 61 14.84 -3.18 -23.79
CA GLU A 61 16.22 -2.74 -23.99
C GLU A 61 16.41 -1.32 -23.48
N ASN A 62 17.44 -1.14 -22.66
CA ASN A 62 17.84 0.17 -22.14
C ASN A 62 18.79 0.84 -23.14
N ASN A 63 18.47 2.08 -23.54
CA ASN A 63 19.28 2.86 -24.48
C ASN A 63 20.49 3.53 -23.80
N LEU A 64 20.45 3.68 -22.48
CA LEU A 64 21.51 4.32 -21.69
C LEU A 64 22.67 3.34 -21.42
N PRO A 65 23.90 3.83 -21.20
CA PRO A 65 25.08 2.98 -21.04
C PRO A 65 24.97 2.11 -19.80
N ASN A 66 24.58 2.68 -18.65
CA ASN A 66 24.53 1.96 -17.38
C ASN A 66 23.12 1.45 -17.07
N CYS A 67 23.01 0.26 -16.48
CA CYS A 67 21.74 -0.24 -15.96
C CYS A 67 21.91 -1.10 -14.69
N GLU A 68 21.00 -0.96 -13.73
CA GLU A 68 20.89 -1.77 -12.53
C GLU A 68 19.46 -2.27 -12.28
N GLN A 69 19.32 -3.57 -12.02
CA GLN A 69 18.07 -4.18 -11.61
C GLN A 69 17.79 -3.93 -10.11
N LEU A 70 16.88 -3.00 -9.82
CA LEU A 70 16.51 -2.63 -8.45
C LEU A 70 15.58 -3.68 -7.80
N HIS A 71 14.60 -4.15 -8.57
CA HIS A 71 13.60 -5.16 -8.23
C HIS A 71 13.25 -6.00 -9.46
N LYS A 72 12.65 -7.19 -9.32
CA LYS A 72 12.21 -7.99 -10.48
C LYS A 72 11.26 -7.22 -11.44
N ASN A 73 10.56 -6.22 -10.90
CA ASN A 73 9.61 -5.36 -11.61
C ASN A 73 10.09 -3.91 -11.73
N LEU A 74 11.36 -3.59 -11.41
CA LEU A 74 11.88 -2.22 -11.48
C LEU A 74 13.36 -2.20 -11.83
N GLN A 75 13.73 -1.40 -12.82
CA GLN A 75 15.12 -1.17 -13.22
C GLN A 75 15.38 0.32 -13.44
N LEU A 76 16.64 0.71 -13.25
CA LEU A 76 17.15 2.04 -13.54
C LEU A 76 18.27 1.92 -14.56
N SER A 77 18.19 2.70 -15.63
CA SER A 77 19.33 2.97 -16.50
C SER A 77 19.69 4.45 -16.48
N TRP A 78 20.97 4.79 -16.67
CA TRP A 78 21.42 6.17 -16.58
C TRP A 78 22.69 6.48 -17.39
N GLU A 79 22.88 7.78 -17.64
CA GLU A 79 24.10 8.39 -18.16
C GLU A 79 24.37 9.69 -17.40
N VAL A 80 25.65 9.98 -17.11
CA VAL A 80 26.07 11.28 -16.60
C VAL A 80 26.89 11.98 -17.68
N PHE A 81 26.49 13.21 -18.03
CA PHE A 81 27.20 14.06 -18.98
C PHE A 81 27.32 15.47 -18.42
N GLY A 82 28.56 15.92 -18.18
CA GLY A 82 28.81 17.22 -17.55
C GLY A 82 28.23 17.26 -16.13
N ASP A 83 27.35 18.23 -15.87
CA ASP A 83 26.64 18.41 -14.60
C ASP A 83 25.23 17.79 -14.60
N GLN A 84 24.86 17.04 -15.64
CA GLN A 84 23.54 16.43 -15.79
C GLN A 84 23.60 14.93 -15.64
N ILE A 85 22.56 14.36 -15.02
CA ILE A 85 22.24 12.95 -15.07
C ILE A 85 20.95 12.75 -15.85
N THR A 86 20.98 11.87 -16.85
CA THR A 86 19.81 11.39 -17.57
C THR A 86 19.51 9.98 -17.07
N MET A 87 18.26 9.72 -16.71
CA MET A 87 17.80 8.45 -16.18
C MET A 87 16.63 7.93 -17.02
N GLU A 88 16.53 6.62 -17.13
CA GLU A 88 15.31 5.93 -17.54
C GLU A 88 14.89 4.99 -16.40
N LEU A 89 13.73 5.26 -15.82
CA LEU A 89 13.09 4.41 -14.82
C LEU A 89 12.02 3.58 -15.50
N THR A 90 12.23 2.27 -15.52
CA THR A 90 11.30 1.32 -16.12
C THR A 90 10.78 0.35 -15.08
N GLY A 91 9.45 0.16 -15.02
CA GLY A 91 8.88 -0.84 -14.13
C GLY A 91 7.58 -1.45 -14.62
N GLN A 92 7.39 -2.69 -14.20
CA GLN A 92 6.21 -3.50 -14.51
C GLN A 92 5.19 -3.34 -13.38
N VAL A 93 4.32 -2.35 -13.55
CA VAL A 93 3.34 -1.92 -12.55
C VAL A 93 1.94 -1.76 -13.16
N GLY A 94 0.91 -1.74 -12.32
CA GLY A 94 -0.47 -1.47 -12.72
C GLY A 94 -0.65 -0.08 -13.34
N GLU A 95 -1.81 0.16 -13.93
CA GLU A 95 -2.15 1.47 -14.52
C GLU A 95 -2.32 2.55 -13.44
N ASP A 96 -2.82 2.14 -12.28
CA ASP A 96 -3.02 3.01 -11.11
C ASP A 96 -1.86 2.94 -10.10
N ASP A 97 -0.69 2.45 -10.53
CA ASP A 97 0.49 2.37 -9.68
C ASP A 97 1.52 3.45 -10.05
N TYR A 98 2.23 3.92 -9.03
CA TYR A 98 3.40 4.77 -9.17
C TYR A 98 4.69 3.98 -9.03
N MET A 99 5.78 4.57 -9.53
CA MET A 99 7.15 4.16 -9.26
C MET A 99 7.91 5.35 -8.68
N SER A 100 8.85 5.10 -7.79
CA SER A 100 9.73 6.15 -7.29
C SER A 100 11.18 5.68 -7.19
N PHE A 101 12.09 6.64 -7.36
CA PHE A 101 13.52 6.43 -7.24
C PHE A 101 14.21 7.70 -6.75
N GLY A 102 15.25 7.56 -5.93
CA GLY A 102 16.08 8.69 -5.54
C GLY A 102 17.07 8.38 -4.42
N MET A 103 17.51 9.43 -3.74
CA MET A 103 18.53 9.38 -2.72
C MET A 103 17.92 9.02 -1.35
N SER A 104 18.62 8.14 -0.63
CA SER A 104 18.23 7.74 0.72
C SER A 104 18.42 8.87 1.73
N GLY A 105 17.55 8.97 2.72
CA GLY A 105 17.76 9.84 3.88
C GLY A 105 18.92 9.40 4.80
N SER A 106 19.59 8.28 4.48
CA SER A 106 20.79 7.81 5.16
C SER A 106 21.83 7.32 4.16
N ARG A 107 23.10 7.64 4.41
CA ARG A 107 24.24 7.16 3.60
C ARG A 107 24.55 5.67 3.82
N ASP A 108 24.11 5.07 4.93
CA ASP A 108 24.51 3.72 5.34
C ASP A 108 23.47 2.64 5.03
N LYS A 109 22.20 3.02 4.98
CA LYS A 109 21.07 2.10 4.77
C LYS A 109 19.95 2.77 3.95
N PRO A 110 19.10 1.99 3.27
CA PRO A 110 17.86 2.52 2.70
C PRO A 110 17.00 3.12 3.81
N LEU A 111 16.69 4.41 3.70
CA LEU A 111 15.86 5.14 4.64
C LEU A 111 14.98 6.14 3.88
N MET A 112 13.66 5.99 4.03
CA MET A 112 12.69 6.87 3.39
C MET A 112 12.70 8.28 3.99
N VAL A 113 12.67 8.39 5.32
CA VAL A 113 12.67 9.70 6.00
C VAL A 113 14.00 10.40 5.78
N GLY A 114 13.93 11.65 5.34
CA GLY A 114 15.05 12.46 4.88
C GLY A 114 15.44 12.21 3.42
N GLY A 115 14.74 11.30 2.71
CA GLY A 115 14.97 11.02 1.30
C GLY A 115 14.47 12.12 0.36
N ASP A 116 15.04 12.12 -0.83
CA ASP A 116 14.68 12.97 -1.98
C ASP A 116 14.46 12.02 -3.16
N VAL A 117 13.25 12.01 -3.73
CA VAL A 117 12.86 11.06 -4.77
C VAL A 117 12.01 11.71 -5.86
N VAL A 118 12.20 11.24 -7.08
CA VAL A 118 11.22 11.43 -8.14
C VAL A 118 10.12 10.38 -8.01
N VAL A 119 8.86 10.80 -8.15
CA VAL A 119 7.68 9.94 -8.26
C VAL A 119 7.11 10.07 -9.67
N VAL A 120 6.91 8.93 -10.33
CA VAL A 120 6.39 8.86 -11.70
C VAL A 120 5.18 7.93 -11.80
N HIS A 121 4.23 8.28 -12.66
CA HIS A 121 3.09 7.43 -13.02
C HIS A 121 2.43 7.85 -14.34
N MET A 122 1.71 6.93 -14.99
CA MET A 122 0.99 7.20 -16.24
C MET A 122 -0.44 7.66 -15.96
N ASP A 123 -0.87 8.79 -16.50
CA ASP A 123 -2.23 9.36 -16.50
C ASP A 123 -2.92 9.19 -17.85
N GLY A 124 -3.54 8.03 -18.01
CA GLY A 124 -3.94 7.53 -19.32
C GLY A 124 -2.70 7.38 -20.21
N TYR A 125 -2.54 8.30 -21.16
CA TYR A 125 -1.41 8.32 -22.08
C TYR A 125 -0.34 9.35 -21.73
N LEU A 126 -0.58 10.20 -20.73
CA LEU A 126 0.35 11.26 -20.32
C LEU A 126 1.21 10.78 -19.16
N GLY A 127 2.51 11.05 -19.18
CA GLY A 127 3.35 10.89 -17.99
C GLY A 127 3.07 11.97 -16.96
N SER A 128 3.16 11.59 -15.69
CA SER A 128 3.36 12.52 -14.58
C SER A 128 4.69 12.21 -13.93
N LEU A 129 5.47 13.25 -13.70
CA LEU A 129 6.76 13.21 -13.04
C LEU A 129 6.83 14.37 -12.06
N LYS A 130 7.13 14.07 -10.79
CA LYS A 130 7.23 15.08 -9.73
C LYS A 130 8.34 14.77 -8.74
N ASP A 131 8.97 15.83 -8.26
CA ASP A 131 10.01 15.82 -7.24
C ASP A 131 9.41 15.87 -5.84
N TYR A 132 9.87 15.00 -4.94
CA TYR A 132 9.30 14.78 -3.61
C TYR A 132 10.34 14.78 -2.49
N ASN A 133 10.13 15.67 -1.53
CA ASN A 133 10.74 15.64 -0.21
C ASN A 133 10.03 14.68 0.76
N LEU A 134 10.79 13.76 1.35
CA LEU A 134 10.25 12.72 2.25
C LEU A 134 10.54 13.02 3.72
N THR A 135 9.65 13.74 4.40
CA THR A 135 9.87 14.14 5.81
C THR A 135 9.25 13.19 6.83
N SER A 136 8.32 12.32 6.43
CA SER A 136 7.64 11.34 7.28
C SER A 136 7.02 10.21 6.45
N TYR A 137 6.64 9.09 7.09
CA TYR A 137 6.02 7.91 6.46
C TYR A 137 4.54 8.08 6.08
N MET A 138 4.02 9.31 6.10
CA MET A 138 2.62 9.59 5.85
C MET A 138 2.43 10.39 4.56
N PRO A 139 1.22 10.43 3.99
CA PRO A 139 0.91 11.28 2.84
C PRO A 139 1.17 12.76 3.14
N CYS A 140 1.38 13.58 2.10
CA CYS A 140 1.54 15.01 2.30
C CYS A 140 0.34 15.60 3.03
N THR A 141 0.58 16.07 4.25
CA THR A 141 -0.46 16.52 5.17
C THR A 141 -0.11 17.90 5.67
N HIS A 142 -1.06 18.82 5.55
CA HIS A 142 -0.94 20.16 6.09
C HIS A 142 -1.34 20.15 7.57
N LEU A 143 -0.34 20.30 8.45
CA LEU A 143 -0.54 20.36 9.90
C LEU A 143 0.28 21.51 10.49
N LEU A 144 -0.38 22.27 11.37
CA LEU A 144 0.23 23.39 12.10
C LEU A 144 0.91 24.44 11.19
N GLY A 145 0.33 24.68 10.00
CA GLY A 145 0.82 25.68 9.04
C GLY A 145 1.98 25.21 8.17
N THR A 146 2.32 23.92 8.20
CA THR A 146 3.41 23.34 7.40
C THR A 146 2.97 22.03 6.75
N HIS A 147 3.47 21.75 5.55
CA HIS A 147 3.31 20.44 4.94
C HIS A 147 4.39 19.49 5.48
N LYS A 148 3.97 18.27 5.84
CA LYS A 148 4.84 17.18 6.29
C LYS A 148 4.38 15.86 5.68
N GLY A 149 5.26 14.88 5.62
CA GLY A 149 5.01 13.59 4.95
C GLY A 149 5.77 13.46 3.64
N VAL A 150 5.16 12.74 2.71
CA VAL A 150 5.59 12.53 1.33
C VAL A 150 5.02 13.68 0.49
N CYS A 151 5.75 14.77 0.40
CA CYS A 151 5.27 16.01 -0.23
C CYS A 151 6.06 16.32 -1.49
N SER A 152 5.35 16.74 -2.54
CA SER A 152 5.96 17.35 -3.71
C SER A 152 6.66 18.66 -3.30
N ASP A 153 7.81 18.97 -3.89
CA ASP A 153 8.67 20.07 -3.41
C ASP A 153 8.00 21.44 -3.45
N ASP A 154 7.12 21.68 -4.42
CA ASP A 154 6.30 22.89 -4.51
C ASP A 154 5.43 23.12 -3.26
N LYS A 155 5.09 22.05 -2.52
CA LYS A 155 4.30 22.12 -1.27
C LYS A 155 5.13 22.46 -0.05
N VAL A 156 6.44 22.23 -0.10
CA VAL A 156 7.39 22.47 1.00
C VAL A 156 8.32 23.65 0.72
N GLY A 157 8.07 24.40 -0.36
CA GLY A 157 8.81 25.62 -0.71
C GLY A 157 10.02 25.38 -1.60
N GLY A 158 10.17 24.18 -2.13
CA GLY A 158 11.18 23.79 -3.10
C GLY A 158 10.72 23.95 -4.56
N THR A 159 11.56 23.51 -5.48
CA THR A 159 11.35 23.52 -6.93
C THR A 159 11.21 22.11 -7.49
N GLN A 160 10.69 22.01 -8.72
CA GLN A 160 10.65 20.73 -9.42
C GLN A 160 11.87 20.67 -10.33
N ASP A 161 12.90 19.94 -9.91
CA ASP A 161 14.22 20.00 -10.54
C ASP A 161 14.42 18.97 -11.67
N TYR A 162 13.60 17.92 -11.67
CA TYR A 162 13.57 16.95 -12.76
C TYR A 162 12.82 17.48 -13.99
N GLN A 163 13.38 17.20 -15.16
CA GLN A 163 12.78 17.50 -16.46
C GLN A 163 12.46 16.20 -17.19
N GLU A 164 11.18 15.96 -17.46
CA GLU A 164 10.73 14.83 -18.27
C GLU A 164 11.17 15.00 -19.73
N PHE A 165 11.71 13.93 -20.31
CA PHE A 165 11.98 13.83 -21.74
C PHE A 165 10.91 13.01 -22.46
N SER A 166 10.54 11.86 -21.89
CA SER A 166 9.49 11.00 -22.42
C SER A 166 8.85 10.12 -21.36
N SER A 167 7.61 9.75 -21.62
CA SER A 167 6.84 8.76 -20.87
C SER A 167 6.07 7.87 -21.85
N LYS A 168 6.07 6.56 -21.60
CA LYS A 168 5.25 5.62 -22.36
C LYS A 168 4.88 4.40 -21.53
N ARG A 169 3.75 3.79 -21.87
CA ARG A 169 3.38 2.46 -21.39
C ARG A 169 3.40 1.49 -22.56
N ASP A 170 4.17 0.42 -22.44
CA ASP A 170 4.33 -0.60 -23.48
C ASP A 170 4.38 -1.99 -22.85
N ASN A 171 3.54 -2.91 -23.32
CA ASN A 171 3.44 -4.30 -22.82
C ASN A 171 3.37 -4.45 -21.29
N GLY A 172 2.72 -3.50 -20.60
CA GLY A 172 2.59 -3.49 -19.13
C GLY A 172 3.78 -2.88 -18.38
N LEU A 173 4.77 -2.33 -19.10
CA LEU A 173 5.87 -1.56 -18.56
C LEU A 173 5.57 -0.07 -18.65
N ASN A 174 5.75 0.65 -17.55
CA ASN A 174 5.84 2.10 -17.53
C ASN A 174 7.31 2.49 -17.70
N ILE A 175 7.61 3.34 -18.68
CA ILE A 175 8.96 3.75 -19.04
C ILE A 175 9.02 5.28 -19.03
N PHE A 176 9.85 5.83 -18.15
CA PHE A 176 10.03 7.27 -17.97
C PHE A 176 11.49 7.64 -18.19
N THR A 177 11.76 8.53 -19.13
CA THR A 177 13.09 9.12 -19.33
C THR A 177 13.07 10.58 -18.88
N PHE A 178 14.00 10.95 -18.02
CA PHE A 178 14.08 12.29 -17.44
C PHE A 178 15.52 12.65 -17.08
N ARG A 179 15.75 13.93 -16.79
CA ARG A 179 17.07 14.43 -16.40
C ARG A 179 17.00 15.42 -15.24
N ARG A 180 18.08 15.53 -14.50
CA ARG A 180 18.29 16.53 -13.43
C ARG A 180 19.77 16.90 -13.39
N ARG A 181 20.09 18.07 -12.82
CA ARG A 181 21.47 18.39 -12.45
C ARG A 181 21.95 17.46 -11.34
N LEU A 182 23.24 17.18 -11.28
CA LEU A 182 23.83 16.43 -10.15
C LEU A 182 23.63 17.17 -8.82
N THR A 183 23.66 18.51 -8.86
CA THR A 183 23.36 19.40 -7.74
C THR A 183 22.38 20.48 -8.17
N THR A 184 21.44 20.82 -7.29
CA THR A 184 20.42 21.83 -7.53
C THR A 184 20.55 22.99 -6.53
N PRO A 185 19.95 24.15 -6.82
CA PRO A 185 19.88 25.27 -5.86
C PRO A 185 18.88 25.04 -4.73
N ASP A 186 18.01 24.04 -4.83
CA ASP A 186 17.03 23.70 -3.80
C ASP A 186 17.74 23.13 -2.57
N SER A 187 17.41 23.66 -1.39
CA SER A 187 17.97 23.19 -0.12
C SER A 187 17.36 21.87 0.37
N GLY A 188 16.19 21.49 -0.15
CA GLY A 188 15.51 20.23 0.13
C GLY A 188 16.11 19.03 -0.60
N ASP A 189 16.90 19.31 -1.63
CA ASP A 189 17.43 18.34 -2.57
C ASP A 189 18.70 17.64 -2.06
N GLN A 190 18.82 16.37 -2.41
CA GLN A 190 20.04 15.61 -2.23
C GLN A 190 20.81 15.51 -3.54
N ALA A 191 22.09 15.85 -3.48
CA ALA A 191 22.99 15.74 -4.60
C ALA A 191 23.21 14.28 -5.04
N TYR A 192 23.19 14.04 -6.35
CA TYR A 192 23.81 12.86 -6.93
C TYR A 192 25.33 13.03 -6.88
N PRO A 193 26.07 12.16 -6.18
CA PRO A 193 27.48 12.36 -5.96
C PRO A 193 28.25 12.29 -7.29
N SER A 194 29.21 13.19 -7.45
CA SER A 194 30.13 13.21 -8.60
C SER A 194 31.24 12.16 -8.50
N GLU A 195 31.33 11.46 -7.37
CA GLU A 195 32.28 10.37 -7.12
C GLU A 195 31.77 9.41 -6.05
N GLY A 196 32.06 8.12 -6.21
CA GLY A 196 31.74 7.08 -5.24
C GLY A 196 30.28 6.62 -5.26
N SER A 197 29.97 5.66 -4.40
CA SER A 197 28.66 5.03 -4.37
C SER A 197 27.65 5.80 -3.51
N ALA A 198 26.47 6.06 -4.06
CA ALA A 198 25.31 6.62 -3.40
C ALA A 198 24.43 5.53 -2.78
N MET A 199 23.84 5.80 -1.61
CA MET A 199 22.73 5.00 -1.09
C MET A 199 21.42 5.49 -1.71
N THR A 200 20.73 4.60 -2.41
CA THR A 200 19.48 4.92 -3.10
C THR A 200 18.28 4.25 -2.46
N ILE A 201 17.09 4.82 -2.68
CA ILE A 201 15.80 4.22 -2.34
C ILE A 201 14.91 4.15 -3.57
N TRP A 202 14.01 3.18 -3.58
CA TRP A 202 13.01 3.01 -4.62
C TRP A 202 11.74 2.42 -4.03
N SER A 203 10.60 2.68 -4.66
CA SER A 203 9.33 2.04 -4.29
C SER A 203 8.37 1.92 -5.47
N MET A 204 7.43 0.99 -5.33
CA MET A 204 6.26 0.84 -6.19
C MET A 204 5.03 0.69 -5.31
N GLY A 205 3.98 1.39 -5.65
CA GLY A 205 2.77 1.43 -4.86
C GLY A 205 1.58 1.92 -5.64
N PRO A 206 0.38 1.79 -5.07
CA PRO A 206 -0.83 2.30 -5.69
C PRO A 206 -0.95 3.81 -5.52
N LEU A 207 -1.72 4.41 -6.41
CA LEU A 207 -2.15 5.80 -6.34
C LEU A 207 -3.54 5.90 -5.68
N ASP A 208 -3.78 7.03 -5.02
CA ASP A 208 -5.13 7.38 -4.57
C ASP A 208 -5.98 7.94 -5.73
N LYS A 209 -7.24 8.28 -5.43
CA LYS A 209 -8.16 8.89 -6.42
C LYS A 209 -7.68 10.24 -6.96
N LEU A 210 -6.79 10.94 -6.25
CA LEU A 210 -6.18 12.20 -6.65
C LEU A 210 -4.81 12.01 -7.30
N ARG A 211 -4.43 10.76 -7.61
CA ARG A 211 -3.18 10.39 -8.26
C ARG A 211 -1.96 10.77 -7.41
N ARG A 212 -2.06 10.62 -6.09
CA ARG A 212 -0.97 10.79 -5.13
C ARG A 212 -0.46 9.43 -4.66
N PRO A 213 0.86 9.31 -4.36
CA PRO A 213 1.43 8.06 -3.90
C PRO A 213 0.85 7.64 -2.54
N THR A 214 0.46 6.37 -2.43
CA THR A 214 -0.01 5.74 -1.18
C THR A 214 1.04 4.77 -0.63
N MET A 215 0.69 3.97 0.38
CA MET A 215 1.60 2.97 0.94
C MET A 215 2.08 1.97 -0.13
N HIS A 216 3.40 1.88 -0.33
CA HIS A 216 4.02 1.00 -1.31
C HIS A 216 3.83 -0.50 -1.00
N PHE A 217 3.66 -1.32 -2.03
CA PHE A 217 3.67 -2.78 -1.91
C PHE A 217 5.08 -3.37 -2.08
N ALA A 218 6.00 -2.65 -2.75
CA ALA A 218 7.39 -3.04 -2.92
C ALA A 218 8.34 -1.85 -2.74
N TRP A 219 9.45 -2.04 -2.05
CA TRP A 219 10.43 -0.98 -1.78
C TRP A 219 11.81 -1.54 -1.41
N SER A 220 12.81 -0.65 -1.43
CA SER A 220 14.19 -0.94 -1.03
C SER A 220 14.29 -1.27 0.48
N LYS A 221 14.71 -2.50 0.78
CA LYS A 221 14.94 -2.97 2.17
C LYS A 221 16.41 -3.18 2.47
N ASP A 222 17.12 -3.74 1.49
CA ASP A 222 18.51 -4.10 1.60
C ASP A 222 19.38 -3.03 0.95
N LYS A 223 20.62 -2.92 1.42
CA LYS A 223 21.61 -1.98 0.88
C LYS A 223 21.82 -2.25 -0.61
N GLN A 224 21.43 -1.30 -1.44
CA GLN A 224 21.70 -1.25 -2.87
C GLN A 224 22.28 0.14 -3.14
N THR A 225 23.56 0.18 -3.46
CA THR A 225 24.28 1.43 -3.72
C THR A 225 24.65 1.53 -5.20
N ILE A 226 24.61 2.74 -5.74
CA ILE A 226 24.89 3.01 -7.15
C ILE A 226 26.03 4.03 -7.24
N ASP A 227 27.08 3.71 -8.00
CA ASP A 227 28.06 4.70 -8.44
C ASP A 227 27.58 5.31 -9.76
N PHE A 228 26.97 6.48 -9.69
CA PHE A 228 26.39 7.15 -10.85
C PHE A 228 27.45 7.59 -11.87
N THR A 229 28.67 7.82 -11.41
CA THR A 229 29.80 8.34 -12.19
C THR A 229 30.83 7.29 -12.55
N ARG A 230 30.47 6.00 -12.42
CA ARG A 230 31.35 4.89 -12.78
C ARG A 230 31.86 5.02 -14.20
N LYS A 231 33.16 4.78 -14.39
CA LYS A 231 33.84 4.88 -15.70
C LYS A 231 33.55 3.69 -16.61
N VAL A 232 33.34 2.53 -16.02
CA VAL A 232 33.05 1.29 -16.75
C VAL A 232 31.55 1.20 -16.95
N THR A 233 31.15 1.01 -18.20
CA THR A 233 29.76 0.74 -18.55
C THR A 233 29.37 -0.66 -18.05
N GLU A 234 28.34 -0.74 -17.22
CA GLU A 234 27.78 -2.02 -16.76
C GLU A 234 26.27 -2.06 -16.97
N ARG A 235 25.79 -3.20 -17.47
CA ARG A 235 24.37 -3.44 -17.80
C ARG A 235 23.84 -4.64 -17.01
N ASN A 236 23.59 -4.43 -15.73
CA ASN A 236 23.16 -5.46 -14.78
C ASN A 236 21.63 -5.59 -14.72
N CYS A 237 20.96 -5.44 -15.87
CA CYS A 237 19.51 -5.52 -16.02
C CYS A 237 19.12 -6.73 -16.86
N PHE A 238 17.96 -7.29 -16.57
CA PHE A 238 17.42 -8.45 -17.26
C PHE A 238 16.06 -8.10 -17.85
N ALA A 239 15.57 -8.90 -18.80
CA ALA A 239 14.21 -8.74 -19.28
C ALA A 239 13.19 -8.89 -18.14
N PHE A 240 12.04 -8.25 -18.27
CA PHE A 240 10.94 -8.44 -17.33
C PHE A 240 10.28 -9.80 -17.58
N THR A 241 9.61 -10.32 -16.57
CA THR A 241 8.85 -11.57 -16.67
C THR A 241 7.42 -11.35 -16.20
N ARG A 242 6.47 -12.06 -16.80
CA ARG A 242 5.06 -12.03 -16.42
C ARG A 242 4.58 -13.43 -16.14
N SER A 243 4.01 -13.63 -14.96
CA SER A 243 3.32 -14.86 -14.59
C SER A 243 1.87 -14.56 -14.27
N ASP A 244 0.99 -15.54 -14.49
CA ASP A 244 -0.38 -15.47 -14.02
C ASP A 244 -0.39 -15.57 -12.49
N GLU A 245 -0.42 -14.41 -11.81
CA GLU A 245 -0.53 -14.40 -10.36
C GLU A 245 -1.90 -14.98 -9.95
N PRO A 246 -1.94 -15.90 -8.96
CA PRO A 246 -3.19 -16.43 -8.47
C PRO A 246 -4.05 -15.30 -7.89
N LYS A 247 -5.36 -15.32 -8.16
CA LYS A 247 -6.29 -14.36 -7.54
C LYS A 247 -6.13 -14.41 -6.02
N MET A 248 -5.62 -13.33 -5.46
CA MET A 248 -5.37 -13.21 -4.02
C MET A 248 -6.70 -13.34 -3.26
N LYS A 249 -6.74 -14.21 -2.23
CA LYS A 249 -7.94 -14.44 -1.42
C LYS A 249 -8.15 -13.29 -0.44
N THR A 250 -9.27 -12.58 -0.53
CA THR A 250 -9.66 -11.55 0.45
C THR A 250 -9.89 -12.19 1.82
N TRP A 251 -9.42 -11.55 2.90
CA TRP A 251 -9.82 -11.96 4.25
C TRP A 251 -11.32 -11.75 4.47
N LYS A 252 -11.91 -12.53 5.38
CA LYS A 252 -13.34 -12.45 5.69
C LYS A 252 -13.68 -11.02 6.17
N LYS A 253 -14.76 -10.45 5.62
CA LYS A 253 -15.31 -9.18 6.11
C LYS A 253 -15.92 -9.35 7.50
N PHE A 254 -15.68 -8.36 8.37
CA PHE A 254 -16.14 -8.40 9.76
C PHE A 254 -17.41 -7.57 9.94
N HIS A 255 -18.38 -8.12 10.65
CA HIS A 255 -19.67 -7.49 10.94
C HIS A 255 -19.89 -7.48 12.46
N LEU A 256 -20.00 -6.29 13.06
CA LEU A 256 -20.31 -6.09 14.47
C LEU A 256 -21.79 -5.73 14.60
N ALA A 257 -22.63 -6.74 14.83
CA ALA A 257 -24.09 -6.62 14.81
C ALA A 257 -24.75 -7.12 16.11
N ASP A 258 -24.08 -6.98 17.25
CA ASP A 258 -24.64 -7.30 18.57
C ASP A 258 -25.62 -6.19 19.03
N PRO A 259 -26.93 -6.47 19.18
CA PRO A 259 -27.92 -5.47 19.59
C PRO A 259 -27.71 -4.93 21.01
N ALA A 260 -26.97 -5.67 21.85
CA ALA A 260 -26.63 -5.29 23.21
C ALA A 260 -25.35 -4.43 23.29
N ALA A 261 -24.52 -4.41 22.24
CA ALA A 261 -23.30 -3.62 22.24
C ALA A 261 -23.60 -2.12 22.35
N ARG A 262 -22.95 -1.46 23.32
CA ARG A 262 -23.03 0.00 23.54
C ARG A 262 -21.67 0.67 23.59
N GLU A 263 -20.60 -0.11 23.68
CA GLU A 263 -19.23 0.37 23.78
C GLU A 263 -18.34 -0.37 22.78
N PHE A 264 -17.44 0.37 22.14
CA PHE A 264 -16.48 -0.14 21.17
C PHE A 264 -15.11 0.46 21.45
N THR A 265 -14.05 -0.25 21.12
CA THR A 265 -12.67 0.26 21.20
C THR A 265 -12.10 0.47 19.81
N ALA A 266 -11.56 1.64 19.52
CA ALA A 266 -10.90 2.00 18.28
C ALA A 266 -9.39 2.19 18.48
N ARG A 267 -8.59 1.36 17.82
CA ARG A 267 -7.12 1.37 17.85
C ARG A 267 -6.56 1.41 16.43
N LEU A 268 -5.31 1.83 16.27
CA LEU A 268 -4.66 1.83 14.97
C LEU A 268 -3.94 0.50 14.72
N GLY A 269 -3.74 0.14 13.46
CA GLY A 269 -2.93 -0.98 13.04
C GLY A 269 -2.66 -0.99 11.54
N PRO A 270 -1.83 -1.90 11.03
CA PRO A 270 -1.53 -1.99 9.61
C PRO A 270 -2.77 -2.41 8.81
N ASP A 271 -2.84 -1.98 7.56
CA ASP A 271 -3.97 -2.24 6.65
C ASP A 271 -4.14 -3.70 6.20
N GLY A 272 -3.17 -4.58 6.49
CA GLY A 272 -3.19 -5.98 6.08
C GLY A 272 -2.82 -6.21 4.61
N GLY A 273 -2.24 -5.22 3.93
CA GLY A 273 -1.79 -5.31 2.55
C GLY A 273 -2.89 -5.74 1.58
N ALA A 274 -2.53 -6.57 0.60
CA ALA A 274 -3.41 -6.99 -0.47
C ALA A 274 -4.61 -7.86 -0.02
N HIS A 275 -4.59 -8.43 1.18
CA HIS A 275 -5.70 -9.26 1.70
C HIS A 275 -6.65 -8.51 2.65
N GLY A 276 -6.20 -7.39 3.21
CA GLY A 276 -6.89 -6.64 4.26
C GLY A 276 -7.83 -5.56 3.74
N TYR A 277 -7.49 -4.31 4.05
CA TYR A 277 -8.35 -3.14 3.85
C TYR A 277 -8.72 -2.97 2.38
N PHE A 278 -7.71 -2.93 1.49
CA PHE A 278 -7.92 -2.76 0.07
C PHE A 278 -8.87 -3.81 -0.52
N ALA A 279 -8.64 -5.09 -0.23
CA ALA A 279 -9.49 -6.15 -0.74
C ALA A 279 -10.95 -6.08 -0.22
N THR A 280 -11.16 -5.43 0.94
CA THR A 280 -12.48 -5.28 1.54
C THR A 280 -13.23 -4.07 1.02
N THR A 281 -12.53 -2.95 0.82
CA THR A 281 -13.08 -1.62 0.57
C THR A 281 -12.92 -1.15 -0.88
N GLY A 282 -11.98 -1.72 -1.62
CA GLY A 282 -11.52 -1.22 -2.92
C GLY A 282 -10.71 0.07 -2.83
N GLN A 283 -10.27 0.47 -1.63
CA GLN A 283 -9.55 1.71 -1.37
C GLN A 283 -8.21 1.42 -0.68
N TYR A 284 -7.18 2.19 -1.01
CA TYR A 284 -5.89 2.11 -0.34
C TYR A 284 -5.86 3.02 0.87
N SER A 285 -5.35 2.51 1.99
CA SER A 285 -4.98 3.36 3.12
C SER A 285 -3.73 4.13 2.75
N GLU A 286 -3.83 5.45 2.64
CA GLU A 286 -2.70 6.26 2.21
C GLU A 286 -1.57 6.28 3.26
N SER A 287 -1.89 6.13 4.54
CA SER A 287 -0.90 6.02 5.63
C SER A 287 -0.40 4.60 5.85
N GLY A 288 -1.01 3.60 5.19
CA GLY A 288 -0.81 2.19 5.52
C GLY A 288 -1.31 1.79 6.91
N LEU A 289 -2.06 2.67 7.60
CA LEU A 289 -2.71 2.40 8.88
C LEU A 289 -4.23 2.49 8.74
N VAL A 290 -4.95 1.68 9.51
CA VAL A 290 -6.41 1.67 9.55
C VAL A 290 -6.91 1.50 10.98
N TRP A 291 -8.20 1.78 11.18
CA TRP A 291 -8.91 1.59 12.43
C TRP A 291 -9.29 0.13 12.65
N TYR A 292 -8.86 -0.39 13.80
CA TYR A 292 -9.29 -1.67 14.35
C TYR A 292 -10.38 -1.41 15.38
N ILE A 293 -11.60 -1.87 15.10
CA ILE A 293 -12.73 -1.74 16.03
C ILE A 293 -12.90 -3.08 16.75
N ASN A 294 -12.81 -3.07 18.07
CA ASN A 294 -12.77 -4.27 18.91
C ASN A 294 -11.71 -5.30 18.46
N GLY A 295 -10.59 -4.81 17.92
CA GLY A 295 -9.49 -5.65 17.43
C GLY A 295 -9.70 -6.25 16.03
N LEU A 296 -10.82 -5.96 15.37
CA LEU A 296 -11.10 -6.39 13.99
C LEU A 296 -10.70 -5.30 13.01
N LEU A 297 -10.11 -5.69 11.86
CA LEU A 297 -9.73 -4.77 10.79
C LEU A 297 -10.98 -4.15 10.15
N THR A 298 -11.19 -2.85 10.37
CA THR A 298 -12.22 -2.02 9.73
C THR A 298 -13.59 -2.71 9.50
N PRO A 299 -14.25 -3.23 10.56
CA PRO A 299 -15.51 -3.94 10.41
C PRO A 299 -16.67 -3.01 10.01
N ASP A 300 -17.67 -3.59 9.37
CA ASP A 300 -19.02 -2.99 9.32
C ASP A 300 -19.63 -3.03 10.73
N VAL A 301 -20.04 -1.88 11.27
CA VAL A 301 -20.65 -1.78 12.61
C VAL A 301 -22.12 -1.42 12.49
N TYR A 302 -23.00 -2.19 13.12
CA TYR A 302 -24.46 -1.98 13.03
C TYR A 302 -24.98 -1.41 14.34
N LEU A 303 -25.59 -0.24 14.26
CA LEU A 303 -26.04 0.55 15.39
C LEU A 303 -27.54 0.82 15.25
N LYS A 304 -28.27 0.63 16.33
CA LYS A 304 -29.68 1.02 16.45
C LYS A 304 -29.83 2.52 16.70
N ARG A 305 -30.75 3.19 15.99
CA ARG A 305 -31.16 4.58 16.20
C ARG A 305 -31.69 4.79 17.62
N HIS A 306 -31.54 6.02 18.12
CA HIS A 306 -31.96 6.48 19.44
C HIS A 306 -31.26 5.82 20.64
N ASN A 307 -30.26 4.97 20.40
CA ASN A 307 -29.38 4.46 21.43
C ASN A 307 -28.09 5.29 21.49
N THR A 308 -27.57 5.49 22.70
CA THR A 308 -26.27 6.12 22.91
C THR A 308 -25.16 5.08 22.88
N TYR A 309 -24.09 5.38 22.15
CA TYR A 309 -22.90 4.54 22.02
C TYR A 309 -21.66 5.31 22.46
N ARG A 310 -20.66 4.55 22.92
CA ARG A 310 -19.35 5.07 23.32
C ARG A 310 -18.25 4.40 22.51
N MET A 311 -17.44 5.20 21.82
CA MET A 311 -16.21 4.75 21.17
C MET A 311 -15.03 5.17 22.04
N LEU A 312 -14.28 4.18 22.54
CA LEU A 312 -13.01 4.38 23.25
C LEU A 312 -11.89 4.51 22.21
N VAL A 313 -11.51 5.75 21.93
CA VAL A 313 -10.58 6.11 20.86
C VAL A 313 -9.16 6.18 21.39
N GLU A 314 -8.25 5.44 20.75
CA GLU A 314 -6.83 5.39 21.07
C GLU A 314 -5.96 5.66 19.81
N GLY A 315 -6.22 6.79 19.15
CA GLY A 315 -5.61 7.20 17.87
C GLY A 315 -4.40 8.14 17.99
N GLY A 316 -4.00 8.47 19.22
CA GLY A 316 -2.88 9.37 19.50
C GLY A 316 -3.25 10.86 19.50
N SER A 317 -2.66 11.59 20.45
CA SER A 317 -3.04 12.97 20.79
C SER A 317 -1.98 14.02 20.46
N ASN A 318 -0.86 13.64 19.82
CA ASN A 318 0.23 14.55 19.51
C ASN A 318 0.13 15.10 18.07
N PRO A 319 -0.41 16.31 17.84
CA PRO A 319 -0.56 16.85 16.48
C PRO A 319 0.77 17.15 15.78
N TYR A 320 1.90 17.10 16.49
CA TYR A 320 3.24 17.27 15.92
C TYR A 320 3.84 15.96 15.37
N ASP A 321 3.25 14.81 15.74
CA ASP A 321 3.58 13.50 15.17
C ASP A 321 2.43 13.04 14.27
N PRO A 322 2.45 13.45 13.00
CA PRO A 322 1.29 13.29 12.14
C PRO A 322 1.11 11.84 11.65
N HIS A 323 2.15 10.99 11.76
CA HIS A 323 2.06 9.55 11.53
C HIS A 323 1.27 8.83 12.64
N ALA A 324 1.23 9.40 13.84
CA ALA A 324 0.56 8.80 15.01
C ALA A 324 -0.58 9.66 15.56
N TYR A 325 -1.03 10.68 14.82
CA TYR A 325 -2.11 11.57 15.21
C TYR A 325 -3.33 11.35 14.34
N HIS A 326 -4.21 10.46 14.78
CA HIS A 326 -5.43 10.10 14.07
C HIS A 326 -6.65 10.21 14.98
N PRO A 327 -7.16 11.43 15.24
CA PRO A 327 -8.44 11.58 15.89
C PRO A 327 -9.58 10.92 15.11
N PHE A 328 -10.55 10.36 15.81
CA PHE A 328 -11.67 9.61 15.24
C PHE A 328 -12.86 10.51 14.97
N THR A 329 -13.41 10.43 13.76
CA THR A 329 -14.56 11.23 13.32
C THR A 329 -15.65 10.34 12.74
N ILE A 330 -16.90 10.81 12.80
CA ILE A 330 -18.04 10.18 12.12
C ILE A 330 -18.68 11.22 11.21
N THR A 331 -18.74 10.92 9.92
CA THR A 331 -19.23 11.80 8.84
C THR A 331 -20.05 11.00 7.84
N ASP A 332 -20.76 11.67 6.94
CA ASP A 332 -21.34 11.02 5.75
C ASP A 332 -20.34 10.89 4.58
N GLU A 333 -19.19 11.55 4.67
CA GLU A 333 -18.09 11.44 3.71
C GLU A 333 -17.25 10.16 3.98
N PRO A 334 -17.06 9.28 2.96
CA PRO A 334 -16.41 7.98 3.13
C PRO A 334 -14.89 7.98 3.29
N HIS A 335 -14.19 8.99 2.78
CA HIS A 335 -12.73 9.00 2.66
C HIS A 335 -12.01 9.56 3.88
N GLY A 336 -12.66 10.34 4.75
CA GLY A 336 -12.04 10.89 5.96
C GLY A 336 -11.12 12.07 5.66
N ALA A 337 -10.01 12.17 6.41
CA ALA A 337 -9.05 13.27 6.30
C ALA A 337 -9.70 14.68 6.31
N TYR A 338 -10.73 14.88 7.13
CA TYR A 338 -11.51 16.12 7.15
C TYR A 338 -10.63 17.40 7.26
N SER A 339 -9.51 17.32 7.99
CA SER A 339 -8.55 18.43 8.12
C SER A 339 -7.87 18.85 6.82
N GLN A 340 -7.81 17.96 5.83
CA GLN A 340 -7.13 18.14 4.54
C GLN A 340 -8.07 18.59 3.43
N LEU A 341 -9.39 18.55 3.67
CA LEU A 341 -10.39 19.00 2.71
C LEU A 341 -10.32 20.51 2.51
N SER A 342 -10.67 20.97 1.30
CA SER A 342 -10.89 22.39 1.03
C SER A 342 -12.10 22.92 1.81
N GLU A 343 -12.22 24.24 1.94
CA GLU A 343 -13.38 24.83 2.64
C GLU A 343 -14.70 24.56 1.92
N GLU A 344 -14.69 24.42 0.59
CA GLU A 344 -15.83 24.02 -0.22
C GLU A 344 -16.22 22.57 0.07
N GLN A 345 -15.25 21.65 0.05
CA GLN A 345 -15.47 20.24 0.36
C GLN A 345 -16.00 20.06 1.79
N LYS A 346 -15.44 20.78 2.77
CA LYS A 346 -15.90 20.73 4.17
C LYS A 346 -17.37 21.13 4.32
N ARG A 347 -17.87 22.06 3.50
CA ARG A 347 -19.29 22.49 3.54
C ARG A 347 -20.24 21.43 3.03
N GLU A 348 -19.77 20.53 2.18
CA GLU A 348 -20.55 19.40 1.67
C GLU A 348 -20.58 18.22 2.66
N VAL A 349 -19.62 18.15 3.58
CA VAL A 349 -19.55 17.08 4.58
C VAL A 349 -20.47 17.36 5.75
N ARG A 350 -21.35 16.39 6.03
CA ARG A 350 -22.14 16.38 7.25
C ARG A 350 -21.37 15.73 8.38
N VAL A 351 -20.92 16.56 9.30
CA VAL A 351 -20.31 16.13 10.57
C VAL A 351 -21.38 15.58 11.51
N LEU A 352 -21.16 14.35 12.00
CA LEU A 352 -22.11 13.66 12.88
C LEU A 352 -21.54 13.47 14.30
N ALA A 353 -20.24 13.17 14.43
CA ALA A 353 -19.54 13.11 15.71
C ALA A 353 -18.02 13.28 15.55
N GLY A 354 -17.32 13.59 16.65
CA GLY A 354 -15.85 13.61 16.70
C GLY A 354 -15.20 14.91 16.24
N ILE A 355 -15.99 15.89 15.80
CA ILE A 355 -15.54 17.23 15.42
C ILE A 355 -16.40 18.26 16.15
N GLY A 356 -15.75 19.22 16.80
CA GLY A 356 -16.37 20.39 17.43
C GLY A 356 -15.88 21.67 16.76
N TYR A 357 -16.58 22.78 17.01
CA TYR A 357 -16.24 24.08 16.42
C TYR A 357 -15.84 25.07 17.50
N SER A 358 -14.78 25.83 17.24
CA SER A 358 -14.39 26.96 18.09
C SER A 358 -15.45 28.06 18.03
N VAL A 359 -15.37 29.04 18.93
CA VAL A 359 -16.24 30.23 18.88
C VAL A 359 -16.10 31.00 17.55
N ARG A 360 -14.93 30.88 16.90
CA ARG A 360 -14.65 31.49 15.58
C ARG A 360 -15.10 30.62 14.40
N GLY A 361 -15.66 29.44 14.68
CA GLY A 361 -16.09 28.48 13.66
C GLY A 361 -14.99 27.51 13.21
N ASP A 362 -13.82 27.50 13.85
CA ASP A 362 -12.75 26.58 13.45
C ASP A 362 -13.07 25.15 13.88
N ALA A 363 -13.11 24.22 12.93
CA ALA A 363 -13.30 22.81 13.22
C ALA A 363 -12.09 22.22 13.96
N ARG A 364 -12.35 21.43 15.02
CA ARG A 364 -11.34 20.74 15.82
C ARG A 364 -11.78 19.32 16.16
N PRO A 365 -10.89 18.34 16.11
CA PRO A 365 -11.22 16.99 16.53
C PRO A 365 -11.43 16.93 18.04
N THR A 366 -12.39 16.13 18.50
CA THR A 366 -12.73 16.01 19.93
C THR A 366 -12.31 14.69 20.55
N ALA A 367 -11.96 13.68 19.74
CA ALA A 367 -11.62 12.35 20.22
C ALA A 367 -10.35 11.81 19.56
N ALA A 368 -9.22 11.88 20.28
CA ALA A 368 -7.94 11.32 19.86
C ALA A 368 -7.42 10.27 20.85
N GLY A 369 -7.34 10.63 22.14
CA GLY A 369 -6.89 9.73 23.21
C GLY A 369 -5.41 9.38 23.14
N ARG A 370 -4.96 8.51 24.06
CA ARG A 370 -3.61 7.91 23.98
C ARG A 370 -3.43 7.15 22.67
N LEU A 371 -2.19 6.95 22.24
CA LEU A 371 -1.92 6.08 21.09
C LEU A 371 -1.93 4.62 21.53
N CYS A 372 -2.73 3.77 20.88
CA CYS A 372 -2.56 2.32 20.90
C CYS A 372 -2.48 1.82 19.46
N LEU A 373 -1.35 1.21 19.11
CA LEU A 373 -1.02 0.81 17.75
C LEU A 373 -0.61 -0.66 17.72
N TRP A 374 -1.32 -1.46 16.94
CA TRP A 374 -0.87 -2.78 16.54
C TRP A 374 0.33 -2.61 15.61
N LYS A 375 1.45 -3.26 15.93
CA LYS A 375 2.68 -3.21 15.13
C LYS A 375 3.22 -4.60 14.87
N HIS A 376 3.90 -4.75 13.74
CA HIS A 376 4.71 -5.94 13.51
C HIS A 376 5.84 -6.03 14.55
N HIS A 377 6.31 -7.24 14.85
CA HIS A 377 7.51 -7.44 15.67
C HIS A 377 8.76 -6.86 15.00
N ASP A 378 9.78 -6.57 15.80
CA ASP A 378 11.03 -6.00 15.30
C ASP A 378 11.68 -6.97 14.29
N GLY A 379 12.08 -6.46 13.12
CA GLY A 379 12.63 -7.26 12.03
C GLY A 379 11.61 -8.01 11.15
N ALA A 380 10.31 -7.90 11.45
CA ALA A 380 9.25 -8.35 10.56
C ALA A 380 9.28 -7.61 9.22
N ASP A 381 8.64 -8.19 8.21
CA ASP A 381 8.58 -7.62 6.86
C ASP A 381 7.13 -7.48 6.44
N ARG A 382 6.63 -6.26 6.42
CA ARG A 382 5.26 -5.95 6.03
C ARG A 382 4.91 -6.43 4.62
N ARG A 383 5.89 -6.54 3.71
CA ARG A 383 5.67 -7.11 2.36
C ARG A 383 5.16 -8.55 2.40
N ARG A 384 5.35 -9.23 3.52
CA ARG A 384 4.93 -10.62 3.76
C ARG A 384 3.58 -10.72 4.42
N ASP A 385 2.87 -9.61 4.62
CA ASP A 385 1.50 -9.64 5.12
C ASP A 385 0.58 -10.45 4.18
N VAL A 386 0.93 -10.49 2.88
CA VAL A 386 0.29 -11.32 1.85
C VAL A 386 0.47 -12.83 2.06
N GLU A 387 1.36 -13.28 2.97
CA GLU A 387 1.53 -14.70 3.26
C GLU A 387 0.51 -15.23 4.29
N PHE A 388 -0.23 -14.35 4.97
CA PHE A 388 -1.23 -14.76 5.94
C PHE A 388 -2.56 -15.11 5.26
N ASN A 389 -2.95 -16.38 5.35
CA ASN A 389 -4.21 -16.87 4.76
C ASN A 389 -5.48 -16.34 5.42
N THR A 390 -5.39 -15.85 6.66
CA THR A 390 -6.53 -15.40 7.47
C THR A 390 -6.14 -14.18 8.29
N PHE A 391 -7.08 -13.28 8.53
CA PHE A 391 -6.87 -12.13 9.38
C PHE A 391 -6.44 -12.51 10.81
N GLU A 392 -6.98 -13.58 11.39
CA GLU A 392 -6.69 -13.99 12.77
C GLU A 392 -5.22 -14.32 12.95
N HIS A 393 -4.62 -15.07 12.02
CA HIS A 393 -3.18 -15.34 12.02
C HIS A 393 -2.35 -14.07 11.83
N PHE A 394 -2.76 -13.18 10.93
CA PHE A 394 -2.10 -11.89 10.73
C PHE A 394 -2.16 -11.03 12.00
N ARG A 395 -3.34 -10.79 12.56
CA ARG A 395 -3.58 -10.05 13.80
C ARG A 395 -2.77 -10.64 14.94
N ASN A 396 -2.79 -11.97 15.14
CA ASN A 396 -2.02 -12.61 16.20
C ASN A 396 -0.49 -12.49 16.03
N SER A 397 0.00 -12.19 14.82
CA SER A 397 1.41 -11.90 14.57
C SER A 397 1.85 -10.47 14.95
N LEU A 398 0.90 -9.59 15.30
CA LEU A 398 1.18 -8.21 15.67
C LEU A 398 1.16 -8.01 17.19
N LYS A 399 2.06 -7.18 17.71
CA LYS A 399 2.10 -6.71 19.11
C LYS A 399 1.28 -5.42 19.29
N LEU A 400 0.55 -5.29 20.40
CA LEU A 400 -0.07 -4.01 20.77
C LEU A 400 0.93 -3.17 21.54
N GLU A 401 1.17 -1.95 21.10
CA GLU A 401 1.93 -0.96 21.86
C GLU A 401 1.03 0.22 22.18
N CYS A 402 0.87 0.52 23.46
CA CYS A 402 0.10 1.66 23.94
C CYS A 402 1.02 2.64 24.67
N GLY A 403 0.88 3.92 24.34
CA GLY A 403 1.51 5.01 25.08
C GLY A 403 0.78 5.33 26.38
N ASP A 404 1.33 6.28 27.13
CA ASP A 404 0.75 6.77 28.37
C ASP A 404 -0.58 7.51 28.15
N GLY A 405 -1.38 7.58 29.22
CA GLY A 405 -2.65 8.31 29.23
C GLY A 405 -3.87 7.39 29.15
N LYS A 406 -5.00 7.95 28.72
CA LYS A 406 -6.30 7.26 28.65
C LYS A 406 -6.87 7.36 27.23
N ALA A 407 -7.75 6.42 26.88
CA ALA A 407 -8.58 6.55 25.70
C ALA A 407 -9.46 7.80 25.79
N ALA A 408 -9.70 8.46 24.66
CA ALA A 408 -10.75 9.46 24.56
C ALA A 408 -12.10 8.76 24.42
N VAL A 409 -13.14 9.29 25.05
CA VAL A 409 -14.51 8.75 24.94
C VAL A 409 -15.27 9.63 23.95
N LEU A 410 -15.57 9.08 22.78
CA LEU A 410 -16.51 9.69 21.84
C LEU A 410 -17.90 9.11 22.08
N GLU A 411 -18.79 9.91 22.66
CA GLU A 411 -20.19 9.54 22.87
C GLU A 411 -21.07 10.12 21.76
N PHE A 412 -21.97 9.31 21.21
CA PHE A 412 -22.89 9.74 20.16
C PHE A 412 -24.19 8.93 20.17
N THR A 413 -25.28 9.57 19.70
CA THR A 413 -26.62 8.98 19.65
C THR A 413 -27.20 9.18 18.24
N PRO A 414 -27.11 8.19 17.35
CA PRO A 414 -27.69 8.29 16.01
C PRO A 414 -29.21 8.52 16.10
N ASN A 415 -29.70 9.58 15.47
CA ASN A 415 -31.14 9.91 15.47
C ASN A 415 -31.75 9.70 14.07
N LYS A 416 -33.04 9.97 13.88
CA LYS A 416 -33.71 9.80 12.57
C LYS A 416 -33.12 10.62 11.43
N SER A 417 -32.43 11.71 11.74
CA SER A 417 -31.82 12.54 10.70
C SER A 417 -30.51 11.97 10.17
N TRP A 418 -29.86 11.03 10.88
CA TRP A 418 -28.62 10.41 10.41
C TRP A 418 -28.91 9.55 9.16
N PRO A 419 -28.07 9.57 8.12
CA PRO A 419 -28.16 8.61 7.03
C PRO A 419 -28.09 7.15 7.52
N ASP A 420 -28.64 6.21 6.74
CA ASP A 420 -28.59 4.78 7.07
C ASP A 420 -27.17 4.21 7.01
N VAL A 421 -26.30 4.82 6.23
CA VAL A 421 -24.87 4.49 6.18
C VAL A 421 -24.08 5.77 6.38
N VAL A 422 -23.22 5.75 7.38
CA VAL A 422 -22.26 6.83 7.69
C VAL A 422 -20.90 6.20 7.88
N TYR A 423 -19.86 7.00 7.94
CA TYR A 423 -18.48 6.52 7.92
C TYR A 423 -17.74 6.99 9.15
N TYR A 424 -17.03 6.06 9.78
CA TYR A 424 -16.04 6.41 10.77
C TYR A 424 -14.67 6.48 10.10
N ASN A 425 -13.89 7.51 10.39
CA ASN A 425 -12.59 7.70 9.75
C ASN A 425 -11.62 8.51 10.62
N SER A 426 -10.42 8.74 10.12
CA SER A 426 -9.44 9.63 10.75
C SER A 426 -9.65 11.08 10.33
N TRP A 427 -9.45 12.01 11.26
CA TRP A 427 -9.43 13.45 11.03
C TRP A 427 -8.31 13.89 10.09
N THR A 428 -7.15 13.21 10.15
CA THR A 428 -5.94 13.55 9.39
C THR A 428 -5.70 12.61 8.23
N GLY A 429 -5.92 11.31 8.43
CA GLY A 429 -5.56 10.29 7.45
C GLY A 429 -6.75 9.88 6.59
N PRO A 430 -6.59 9.82 5.26
CA PRO A 430 -7.63 9.35 4.37
C PRO A 430 -7.69 7.82 4.35
N ASN A 431 -8.88 7.28 4.09
CA ASN A 431 -9.17 5.85 3.93
C ASN A 431 -8.64 4.99 5.09
N MET A 432 -8.88 5.41 6.33
CA MET A 432 -8.46 4.68 7.52
C MET A 432 -9.61 3.92 8.19
N GLY A 433 -10.87 4.21 7.84
CA GLY A 433 -12.02 3.57 8.46
C GLY A 433 -13.03 3.04 7.45
N TRP A 434 -14.24 2.78 7.94
CA TRP A 434 -15.28 2.10 7.16
C TRP A 434 -16.68 2.52 7.63
N ARG A 435 -17.67 1.63 7.48
CA ARG A 435 -19.09 1.96 7.58
C ARG A 435 -19.67 1.69 8.97
N LEU A 436 -20.49 2.63 9.43
CA LEU A 436 -21.51 2.42 10.44
C LEU A 436 -22.87 2.33 9.73
N HIS A 437 -23.60 1.24 9.96
CA HIS A 437 -24.96 1.04 9.50
C HIS A 437 -25.92 1.45 10.61
N ILE A 438 -26.79 2.42 10.33
CA ILE A 438 -27.70 3.04 11.29
C ILE A 438 -29.12 2.54 11.01
N LEU A 439 -29.61 1.65 11.88
CA LEU A 439 -30.85 0.91 11.67
C LEU A 439 -31.91 1.26 12.73
N ASP A 440 -33.19 1.11 12.40
CA ASP A 440 -34.26 1.18 13.42
C ASP A 440 -34.24 -0.03 14.36
N GLU A 441 -33.81 -1.19 13.86
CA GLU A 441 -33.63 -2.42 14.62
C GLU A 441 -32.43 -3.22 14.10
N VAL A 442 -31.67 -3.82 15.01
CA VAL A 442 -30.52 -4.67 14.68
C VAL A 442 -30.93 -6.12 14.89
N ILE A 443 -31.17 -6.83 13.79
CA ILE A 443 -31.48 -8.26 13.77
C ILE A 443 -30.22 -8.98 13.28
N THR A 444 -29.46 -9.56 14.21
CA THR A 444 -28.12 -10.12 13.92
C THR A 444 -28.19 -11.23 12.87
N GLU A 445 -29.17 -12.12 12.93
CA GLU A 445 -29.33 -13.25 12.01
C GLU A 445 -29.56 -12.77 10.56
N ASP A 446 -30.39 -11.74 10.38
CA ASP A 446 -30.65 -11.12 9.07
C ASP A 446 -29.40 -10.47 8.49
N ILE A 447 -28.64 -9.76 9.32
CA ILE A 447 -27.41 -9.08 8.91
C ILE A 447 -26.37 -10.12 8.46
N LEU A 448 -26.16 -11.16 9.27
CA LEU A 448 -25.15 -12.18 9.00
C LEU A 448 -25.54 -13.07 7.81
N SER A 449 -26.81 -13.39 7.63
CA SER A 449 -27.29 -14.16 6.48
C SER A 449 -27.15 -13.39 5.15
N ARG A 450 -27.41 -12.08 5.15
CA ARG A 450 -27.17 -11.22 3.98
C ARG A 450 -25.68 -11.10 3.66
N ALA A 451 -24.84 -11.03 4.69
CA ALA A 451 -23.39 -11.00 4.52
C ALA A 451 -22.83 -12.32 3.95
N SER A 452 -23.42 -13.48 4.29
CA SER A 452 -22.99 -14.78 3.74
C SER A 452 -23.49 -15.05 2.31
N ASN A 453 -24.63 -14.47 1.91
CA ASN A 453 -25.25 -14.74 0.60
C ASN A 453 -24.60 -14.01 -0.59
N GLY A 454 -23.50 -13.27 -0.39
CA GLY A 454 -22.70 -12.71 -1.48
C GLY A 454 -22.05 -13.76 -2.41
N TRP A 455 -22.16 -15.06 -2.08
CA TRP A 455 -21.72 -16.20 -2.88
C TRP A 455 -22.88 -17.20 -3.04
N SER A 456 -23.98 -16.80 -3.68
CA SER A 456 -25.06 -17.74 -4.06
C SER A 456 -25.25 -17.75 -5.56
N ILE A 457 -24.90 -18.88 -6.17
CA ILE A 457 -25.34 -19.28 -7.50
C ILE A 457 -26.87 -19.31 -7.45
N HIS A 458 -27.53 -18.49 -8.27
CA HIS A 458 -28.96 -18.57 -8.46
C HIS A 458 -29.32 -19.93 -9.09
N MET A 459 -29.78 -20.89 -8.29
CA MET A 459 -30.59 -21.99 -8.80
C MET A 459 -31.97 -21.41 -9.09
N LEU A 460 -32.24 -21.10 -10.36
CA LEU A 460 -33.59 -20.83 -10.84
C LEU A 460 -34.43 -22.11 -10.65
N PRO A 461 -35.59 -22.05 -9.96
CA PRO A 461 -36.49 -23.19 -9.95
C PRO A 461 -37.15 -23.31 -11.32
N THR A 462 -36.72 -24.27 -12.13
CA THR A 462 -37.48 -24.73 -13.29
C THR A 462 -38.73 -25.44 -12.77
N VAL A 463 -39.88 -24.77 -12.88
CA VAL A 463 -41.19 -25.38 -12.71
C VAL A 463 -41.42 -26.32 -13.90
N ILE A 464 -41.11 -27.60 -13.74
CA ILE A 464 -41.52 -28.64 -14.69
C ILE A 464 -42.93 -29.08 -14.28
N HIS A 465 -43.91 -28.73 -15.12
CA HIS A 465 -45.23 -29.33 -15.06
C HIS A 465 -45.10 -30.83 -15.39
N GLY A 466 -45.67 -31.66 -14.53
CA GLY A 466 -45.44 -33.09 -14.52
C GLY A 466 -45.86 -33.82 -15.80
N LEU A 467 -45.09 -34.85 -16.11
CA LEU A 467 -45.57 -36.16 -16.55
C LEU A 467 -44.46 -37.18 -16.25
N ALA A 468 -44.89 -38.36 -15.80
CA ALA A 468 -44.09 -39.40 -15.14
C ALA A 468 -42.78 -39.78 -15.87
N GLY A 469 -41.70 -39.96 -15.09
CA GLY A 469 -40.49 -40.64 -15.55
C GLY A 469 -39.26 -40.32 -14.69
N LEU A 470 -38.56 -41.38 -14.24
CA LEU A 470 -37.30 -41.40 -13.49
C LEU A 470 -36.42 -40.12 -13.53
N VAL A 471 -36.05 -39.61 -12.36
CA VAL A 471 -35.00 -38.58 -12.22
C VAL A 471 -33.63 -39.27 -12.07
N CYS A 472 -32.84 -39.26 -13.14
CA CYS A 472 -31.38 -39.38 -13.06
C CYS A 472 -30.79 -37.97 -12.88
N VAL A 473 -30.04 -37.73 -11.81
CA VAL A 473 -29.28 -36.49 -11.61
C VAL A 473 -27.95 -36.62 -12.36
N VAL A 474 -27.81 -35.89 -13.47
CA VAL A 474 -26.52 -35.69 -14.16
C VAL A 474 -26.02 -34.30 -13.79
N VAL A 475 -24.90 -34.24 -13.07
CA VAL A 475 -24.16 -33.00 -12.78
C VAL A 475 -23.24 -32.72 -13.97
N ALA A 476 -23.58 -31.72 -14.79
CA ALA A 476 -22.70 -31.20 -15.82
C ALA A 476 -22.01 -29.93 -15.30
N ILE A 477 -20.68 -30.02 -15.11
CA ILE A 477 -19.81 -28.87 -14.83
C ILE A 477 -19.40 -28.29 -16.19
N LEU A 478 -19.88 -27.10 -16.51
CA LEU A 478 -19.38 -26.29 -17.63
C LEU A 478 -18.42 -25.24 -17.07
N LEU A 479 -17.14 -25.42 -17.36
CA LEU A 479 -16.08 -24.43 -17.19
C LEU A 479 -16.16 -23.45 -18.37
N VAL A 480 -16.36 -22.16 -18.07
CA VAL A 480 -15.90 -21.03 -18.89
C VAL A 480 -15.21 -20.06 -17.96
#